data_AF-A0A1A8MYF9-F1
#
_entry.id   AF-A0A1A8MYF9-F1
#
_cell.length_a   1.000
_cell.length_b   1.000
_cell.length_c   1.000
_cell.angle_alpha   90.00
_cell.angle_beta   90.00
_cell.angle_gamma   90.00
#
_symmetry.space_group_name_H-M   'P 1'
#
loop_
_entity.id
_entity.type
_entity.pdbx_description
1 polymer ?
#
loop_
_entity_poly.entity_id
_entity_poly.type
_entity_poly.pdbx_seq_one_letter_code
_entity_poly.pdbx_strand_id
1 'polypeptide(L)'
;QLCPGKDQALSASTDFDLLVDFTDHTGTMQVCSLRGPVAEKTLGCTTDEFTRLTYDQRTALKWRFLLERCKIYVKIVPSTKMKNG
;
A
#
# COMPACT_ATOMS: atom_id res chain seq x y z
N GLN A 1 -9.76 1.35 30.07
CA GLN A 1 -10.10 2.71 29.63
C GLN A 1 -10.61 2.59 28.19
N LEU A 2 -11.94 2.66 27.99
CA LEU A 2 -12.55 2.54 26.65
C LEU A 2 -12.45 3.87 25.90
N CYS A 3 -12.12 3.81 24.61
CA CYS A 3 -12.01 4.98 23.73
C CYS A 3 -13.35 5.76 23.68
N PRO A 4 -13.33 7.10 23.76
CA PRO A 4 -14.55 7.91 23.73
C PRO A 4 -15.03 8.06 22.27
N GLY A 5 -16.20 7.50 21.95
CA GLY A 5 -16.79 7.62 20.59
C GLY A 5 -17.97 6.69 20.33
N LYS A 6 -18.81 6.40 21.33
CA LYS A 6 -19.82 5.32 21.24
C LYS A 6 -21.05 5.66 20.36
N ASP A 7 -21.23 6.93 19.99
CA ASP A 7 -22.37 7.41 19.18
C ASP A 7 -21.96 8.01 17.82
N GLN A 8 -20.70 7.87 17.41
CA GLN A 8 -20.25 8.35 16.09
C GLN A 8 -20.45 7.26 15.06
N ALA A 9 -21.24 7.54 14.02
CA ALA A 9 -21.41 6.62 12.90
C ALA A 9 -20.03 6.21 12.34
N LEU A 10 -19.76 4.90 12.26
CA LEU A 10 -18.52 4.39 11.70
C LEU A 10 -18.47 4.77 10.21
N SER A 11 -17.60 5.73 9.86
CA SER A 11 -17.30 6.06 8.48
C SER A 11 -16.27 5.06 7.94
N ALA A 12 -16.68 4.19 7.01
CA ALA A 12 -15.76 3.35 6.26
C ALA A 12 -15.11 4.17 5.13
N SER A 13 -13.80 4.01 4.94
CA SER A 13 -13.06 4.59 3.82
C SER A 13 -12.41 3.47 3.01
N THR A 14 -12.47 3.59 1.67
CA THR A 14 -11.71 2.75 0.76
C THR A 14 -10.30 3.31 0.63
N ASP A 15 -9.28 2.46 0.66
CA ASP A 15 -7.88 2.85 0.49
C ASP A 15 -7.11 1.73 -0.22
N PHE A 16 -5.93 2.06 -0.73
CA PHE A 16 -4.99 1.08 -1.26
C PHE A 16 -4.28 0.34 -0.13
N ASP A 17 -4.35 -0.99 -0.16
CA ASP A 17 -3.52 -1.88 0.64
C ASP A 17 -2.67 -2.78 -0.28
N LEU A 18 -1.53 -2.25 -0.73
CA LEU A 18 -0.65 -2.95 -1.66
C LEU A 18 0.54 -3.55 -0.93
N LEU A 19 0.81 -4.82 -1.25
CA LEU A 19 2.03 -5.51 -0.89
C LEU A 19 2.92 -5.56 -2.13
N VAL A 20 4.12 -5.01 -2.01
CA VAL A 20 5.07 -4.87 -3.12
C VAL A 20 6.44 -5.40 -2.73
N ASP A 21 7.13 -5.96 -3.70
CA ASP A 21 8.50 -6.42 -3.56
C ASP A 21 9.45 -5.42 -4.22
N PHE A 22 10.51 -5.07 -3.52
CA PHE A 22 11.57 -4.21 -4.05
C PHE A 22 12.86 -5.00 -4.19
N THR A 23 13.41 -5.05 -5.39
CA THR A 23 14.64 -5.79 -5.69
C THR A 23 15.72 -4.83 -6.15
N ASP A 24 16.92 -4.99 -5.60
CA ASP A 24 18.15 -4.41 -6.14
C ASP A 24 19.27 -5.46 -6.18
N HIS A 25 20.50 -5.01 -6.42
CA HIS A 25 21.68 -5.89 -6.48
C HIS A 25 22.07 -6.51 -5.12
N THR A 26 21.49 -6.04 -4.01
CA THR A 26 21.72 -6.57 -2.65
C THR A 26 20.69 -7.63 -2.25
N GLY A 27 19.58 -7.72 -2.98
CA GLY A 27 18.53 -8.71 -2.76
C GLY A 27 17.13 -8.13 -2.94
N THR A 28 16.13 -8.83 -2.38
CA THR A 28 14.72 -8.45 -2.46
C THR A 28 14.15 -8.22 -1.06
N MET A 29 13.62 -7.02 -0.82
CA MET A 29 12.73 -6.74 0.30
C MET A 29 11.31 -7.15 -0.07
N GLN A 30 10.82 -8.21 0.55
CA GLN A 30 9.52 -8.79 0.22
C GLN A 30 8.39 -8.21 1.08
N VAL A 31 7.18 -8.20 0.53
CA VAL A 31 5.93 -7.91 1.26
C VAL A 31 5.98 -6.52 1.94
N CYS A 32 6.57 -5.54 1.25
CA CYS A 32 6.60 -4.17 1.74
C CYS A 32 5.21 -3.53 1.61
N SER A 33 4.75 -2.86 2.66
CA SER A 33 3.45 -2.20 2.67
C SER A 33 3.51 -0.84 1.97
N LEU A 34 2.65 -0.65 0.97
CA LEU A 34 2.43 0.61 0.27
C LEU A 34 0.94 0.98 0.38
N ARG A 35 0.64 2.01 1.17
CA ARG A 35 -0.73 2.38 1.57
C ARG A 35 -0.96 3.88 1.56
N GLY A 36 -2.22 4.29 1.61
CA GLY A 36 -2.63 5.68 1.79
C GLY A 36 -2.13 6.62 0.70
N PRO A 37 -1.85 7.89 1.02
CA PRO A 37 -1.47 8.90 0.02
C PRO A 37 -0.21 8.55 -0.80
N VAL A 38 0.69 7.75 -0.24
CA VAL A 38 1.91 7.32 -0.96
C VAL A 38 1.55 6.33 -2.07
N ALA A 39 0.57 5.45 -1.86
CA ALA A 39 0.07 4.53 -2.88
C ALA A 39 -0.59 5.29 -4.03
N GLU A 40 -1.48 6.25 -3.72
CA GLU A 40 -2.15 7.08 -4.73
C GLU A 40 -1.14 7.87 -5.57
N LYS A 41 -0.16 8.51 -4.91
CA LYS A 41 0.91 9.24 -5.58
C LYS A 41 1.76 8.32 -6.47
N THR A 42 2.03 7.10 -6.02
CA THR A 42 2.80 6.12 -6.78
C THR A 42 2.03 5.69 -8.02
N LEU A 43 0.75 5.35 -7.88
CA LEU A 43 -0.10 4.93 -8.99
C LEU A 43 -0.48 6.09 -9.93
N GLY A 44 -0.40 7.33 -9.45
CA GLY A 44 -0.82 8.52 -10.18
C GLY A 44 -2.34 8.64 -10.30
N CYS A 45 -3.08 8.02 -9.40
CA CYS A 45 -4.54 8.11 -9.32
C CYS A 45 -5.02 7.88 -7.89
N THR A 46 -6.15 8.49 -7.56
CA THR A 46 -6.88 8.27 -6.31
C THR A 46 -7.57 6.90 -6.29
N THR A 47 -7.97 6.45 -5.10
CA THR A 47 -8.76 5.23 -4.93
C THR A 47 -10.06 5.26 -5.76
N ASP A 48 -10.73 6.42 -5.78
CA ASP A 48 -11.94 6.64 -6.55
C ASP A 48 -11.70 6.57 -8.07
N GLU A 49 -10.60 7.13 -8.56
CA GLU A 49 -10.23 7.03 -9.98
C GLU A 49 -9.89 5.59 -10.36
N PHE A 50 -9.13 4.88 -9.52
CA PHE A 50 -8.76 3.50 -9.76
C PHE A 50 -9.97 2.56 -9.81
N THR A 51 -10.95 2.76 -8.94
CA THR A 51 -12.19 1.94 -8.93
C THR A 51 -13.02 2.11 -10.20
N ARG A 52 -12.89 3.25 -10.89
CA ARG A 52 -13.55 3.49 -12.19
C ARG A 52 -12.77 2.91 -13.39
N LEU A 53 -11.52 2.51 -13.23
CA LEU A 53 -10.73 1.90 -14.30
C LEU A 53 -11.29 0.53 -14.69
N THR A 54 -11.25 0.23 -15.98
CA THR A 54 -11.53 -1.12 -16.50
C THR A 54 -10.43 -2.11 -16.06
N TYR A 55 -10.72 -3.40 -16.17
CA TYR A 55 -9.74 -4.44 -15.87
C TYR A 55 -8.46 -4.29 -16.72
N ASP A 56 -8.59 -3.97 -18.01
CA ASP A 56 -7.45 -3.79 -18.91
C ASP A 56 -6.61 -2.57 -18.52
N GLN A 57 -7.25 -1.48 -18.11
CA GLN A 57 -6.56 -0.28 -17.63
C GLN A 57 -5.80 -0.56 -16.33
N ARG A 58 -6.39 -1.30 -15.38
CA ARG A 58 -5.71 -1.73 -14.13
C ARG A 58 -4.55 -2.67 -14.43
N THR A 59 -4.72 -3.55 -15.40
CA THR A 59 -3.67 -4.47 -15.86
C THR A 59 -2.51 -3.71 -16.47
N ALA A 60 -2.79 -2.77 -17.39
CA ALA A 60 -1.78 -1.90 -17.97
C ALA A 60 -1.04 -1.08 -16.91
N LEU A 61 -1.76 -0.57 -15.89
CA LEU A 61 -1.19 0.14 -14.76
C LEU A 61 -0.20 -0.74 -13.98
N LYS A 62 -0.57 -1.99 -13.68
CA LYS A 62 0.32 -2.96 -13.03
C LYS A 62 1.60 -3.19 -13.84
N TRP A 63 1.46 -3.41 -15.15
CA TRP A 63 2.60 -3.66 -16.03
C TRP A 63 3.52 -2.46 -16.17
N ARG A 64 2.98 -1.24 -16.13
CA ARG A 64 3.78 0.00 -16.16
C ARG A 64 4.81 0.05 -15.03
N PHE A 65 4.40 -0.33 -13.82
CA PHE A 65 5.25 -0.26 -12.63
C PHE A 65 6.09 -1.52 -12.38
N LEU A 66 5.72 -2.64 -13.01
CA LEU A 66 6.45 -3.88 -12.82
C LEU A 66 7.88 -3.74 -13.35
N LEU A 67 8.86 -3.98 -12.47
CA LEU A 67 10.30 -3.84 -12.73
C LEU A 67 10.76 -2.41 -13.05
N GLU A 68 9.94 -1.40 -12.74
CA GLU A 68 10.36 0.00 -12.90
C GLU A 68 11.46 0.34 -11.89
N ARG A 69 12.57 0.91 -12.39
CA ARG A 69 13.69 1.34 -11.55
C ARG A 69 13.31 2.62 -10.82
N CYS A 70 13.19 2.56 -9.50
CA CYS A 70 12.78 3.68 -8.68
C CYS A 70 13.73 3.93 -7.50
N LYS A 71 13.60 5.11 -6.90
CA LYS A 71 14.19 5.45 -5.60
C LYS A 71 13.09 5.41 -4.55
N ILE A 72 13.29 4.65 -3.49
CA ILE A 72 12.33 4.51 -2.39
C ILE A 72 12.91 4.99 -1.07
N TYR A 73 12.04 5.39 -0.15
CA TYR A 73 12.36 5.59 1.25
C TYR A 73 11.52 4.61 2.05
N VAL A 74 12.17 3.74 2.82
CA VAL A 74 11.48 2.69 3.58
C VAL A 74 11.51 3.03 5.06
N LYS A 75 10.37 2.84 5.73
CA LYS A 75 10.28 2.88 7.19
C LYS A 75 10.24 1.46 7.74
N ILE A 76 11.28 1.06 8.47
CA ILE A 76 11.36 -0.25 9.11
C ILE A 76 10.83 -0.10 10.54
N VAL A 77 9.79 -0.87 10.86
CA VAL A 77 9.20 -0.91 12.21
C VAL A 77 9.29 -2.34 12.76
N PRO A 78 9.75 -2.54 14.01
CA PRO A 78 9.68 -3.84 14.66
C PRO A 78 8.24 -4.33 14.74
N SER A 79 8.02 -5.62 14.46
CA SER A 79 6.71 -6.23 14.71
C SER A 79 6.45 -6.28 16.21
N THR A 80 5.24 -5.88 16.63
CA THR A 80 4.80 -5.99 18.03
C THR A 80 4.45 -7.43 18.42
N LYS A 81 4.53 -8.39 17.48
CA LYS A 81 4.37 -9.81 17.79
C LYS A 81 5.66 -10.32 18.43
N MET A 82 5.73 -10.27 19.77
CA MET A 82 6.67 -11.08 20.52
C MET A 82 6.50 -12.55 20.09
N LYS A 83 7.58 -13.17 19.60
CA LYS A 83 7.69 -14.62 19.56
C LYS A 83 7.72 -15.10 21.01
N ASN A 84 6.66 -15.75 21.49
CA ASN A 84 6.84 -16.69 22.60
C ASN A 84 7.70 -17.82 22.03
N GLY A 85 8.95 -17.90 22.53
CA GLY A 85 9.86 -19.01 22.28
C GLY A 85 9.38 -20.29 22.95
#